data_AF-A0A318NSR6-F1
#
_entry.id   AF-A0A318NSR6-F1
#
_cell.length_a   1.000
_cell.length_b   1.000
_cell.length_c   1.000
_cell.angle_alpha   90.00
_cell.angle_beta   90.00
_cell.angle_gamma   90.00
#
_symmetry.space_group_name_H-M   'P 1'
#
loop_
_entity.id
_entity.type
_entity.pdbx_description
1 polymer ?
#
loop_
_entity_poly.entity_id
_entity_poly.type
_entity_poly.pdbx_seq_one_letter_code
_entity_poly.pdbx_strand_id
1 'polypeptide(L)'
;AATLTRPDTHFDLVRPGLAIYGLSPVAGETYGLRPAMTARARVMLTKRVPAGTGVSYGHTYTTSSEANLAVVPLGYADGVPRHASNTGPVQLGGVRRTISG
;
A
#
# COMPACT_ATOMS: atom_id res chain seq x y z
N ALA A 1 4.93 -20.22 -4.89
CA ALA A 1 6.26 -20.26 -5.51
C ALA A 1 6.40 -21.47 -6.43
N ALA A 2 6.36 -22.71 -5.92
CA ALA A 2 6.63 -23.93 -6.68
C ALA A 2 5.86 -24.07 -8.02
N THR A 3 4.57 -23.69 -8.08
CA THR A 3 3.81 -23.69 -9.35
C THR A 3 4.50 -22.90 -10.46
N LEU A 4 5.19 -21.80 -10.13
CA LEU A 4 5.88 -20.93 -11.08
C LEU A 4 7.37 -21.28 -11.28
N THR A 5 8.03 -21.84 -10.26
CA THR A 5 9.49 -22.05 -10.27
C THR A 5 9.94 -23.51 -10.38
N ARG A 6 9.03 -24.47 -10.20
CA ARG A 6 9.37 -25.90 -10.11
C ARG A 6 8.38 -26.79 -10.88
N PRO A 7 8.46 -26.83 -12.22
CA PRO A 7 7.64 -27.72 -13.05
C PRO A 7 7.75 -29.21 -12.65
N ASP A 8 8.91 -29.61 -12.13
CA ASP A 8 9.18 -30.96 -11.61
C ASP A 8 8.32 -31.35 -10.40
N THR A 9 7.63 -30.39 -9.76
CA THR A 9 6.79 -30.63 -8.58
C THR A 9 5.30 -30.52 -8.85
N HIS A 10 4.88 -30.43 -10.12
CA HIS A 10 3.47 -30.22 -10.46
C HIS A 10 2.57 -31.43 -10.19
N PHE A 11 3.10 -32.65 -10.27
CA PHE A 11 2.33 -33.90 -10.15
C PHE A 11 1.00 -33.81 -10.92
N ASP A 12 -0.10 -34.35 -10.38
CA ASP A 12 -1.41 -34.33 -11.02
C ASP A 12 -2.15 -32.98 -10.87
N LEU A 13 -1.78 -32.15 -9.88
CA LEU A 13 -2.48 -30.91 -9.58
C LEU A 13 -1.57 -29.88 -8.89
N VAL A 14 -1.56 -28.67 -9.45
CA VAL A 14 -1.01 -27.47 -8.79
C VAL A 14 -2.10 -26.68 -8.08
N ARG A 15 -1.74 -26.02 -6.96
CA ARG A 15 -2.64 -25.16 -6.17
C ARG A 15 -2.10 -23.73 -6.12
N PRO A 16 -2.18 -22.97 -7.23
CA PRO A 16 -1.71 -21.59 -7.23
C PRO A 16 -2.61 -20.76 -6.30
N GLY A 17 -2.00 -20.14 -5.28
CA GLY A 17 -2.65 -19.17 -4.39
C GLY A 17 -2.41 -17.76 -4.89
N LEU A 18 -1.48 -17.03 -4.25
CA LEU A 18 -1.17 -15.62 -4.52
C LEU A 18 -1.05 -15.24 -6.02
N ALA A 19 -0.50 -16.13 -6.84
CA ALA A 19 -0.31 -15.91 -8.27
C ALA A 19 -1.63 -15.71 -9.04
N ILE A 20 -2.74 -16.34 -8.61
CA ILE A 20 -4.05 -16.17 -9.28
C ILE A 20 -4.62 -14.76 -9.06
N TYR A 21 -4.13 -14.05 -8.05
CA TYR A 21 -4.49 -12.64 -7.79
C TYR A 21 -3.53 -11.65 -8.46
N GLY A 22 -2.63 -12.13 -9.31
CA GLY A 22 -1.74 -11.28 -10.07
C GLY A 22 -0.46 -10.87 -9.34
N LEU A 23 -0.13 -11.53 -8.22
CA LEU A 23 1.02 -11.19 -7.37
C LEU A 23 2.07 -12.29 -7.39
N SER A 24 3.33 -11.90 -7.57
CA SER A 24 4.46 -12.84 -7.56
C SER A 24 4.70 -13.37 -6.14
N PRO A 25 4.72 -14.71 -5.93
CA PRO A 25 5.12 -15.31 -4.67
C PRO A 25 6.64 -15.45 -4.51
N VAL A 26 7.43 -14.93 -5.46
CA VAL A 26 8.89 -15.00 -5.47
C VAL A 26 9.45 -13.59 -5.56
N ALA A 27 10.22 -13.21 -4.55
CA ALA A 27 10.77 -11.86 -4.46
C ALA A 27 11.73 -11.58 -5.63
N GLY A 28 11.56 -10.43 -6.29
CA GLY A 28 12.41 -10.00 -7.40
C GLY A 28 12.08 -10.62 -8.77
N GLU A 29 11.19 -11.61 -8.83
CA GLU A 29 10.81 -12.26 -10.09
C GLU A 29 9.47 -11.78 -10.63
N THR A 30 9.36 -11.73 -11.97
CA THR A 30 8.15 -11.32 -12.69
C THR A 30 7.69 -12.43 -13.64
N TYR A 31 6.39 -12.69 -13.67
CA TYR A 31 5.79 -13.77 -14.47
C TYR A 31 4.63 -13.29 -15.36
N GLY A 32 4.63 -12.02 -15.77
CA GLY A 32 3.55 -11.44 -16.58
C GLY A 32 2.17 -11.41 -15.89
N LEU A 33 2.14 -11.56 -14.57
CA LEU A 33 0.92 -11.57 -13.78
C LEU A 33 0.26 -10.19 -13.78
N ARG A 34 -1.08 -10.16 -13.87
CA ARG A 34 -1.88 -8.93 -13.88
C ARG A 34 -2.58 -8.77 -12.52
N PRO A 35 -2.30 -7.71 -11.74
CA PRO A 35 -2.93 -7.48 -10.44
C PRO A 35 -4.47 -7.49 -10.55
N ALA A 36 -5.11 -8.33 -9.74
CA ALA A 36 -6.57 -8.51 -9.78
C ALA A 36 -7.34 -7.41 -9.01
N MET A 37 -6.66 -6.68 -8.11
CA MET A 37 -7.31 -5.75 -7.19
C MET A 37 -6.60 -4.40 -7.16
N THR A 38 -7.36 -3.32 -7.04
CA THR A 38 -6.86 -2.01 -6.60
C THR A 38 -7.74 -1.48 -5.47
N ALA A 39 -7.17 -1.28 -4.28
CA ALA A 39 -7.83 -0.57 -3.19
C ALA A 39 -7.78 0.94 -3.47
N ARG A 40 -8.95 1.61 -3.45
CA ARG A 40 -9.08 3.03 -3.79
C ARG A 40 -10.06 3.71 -2.84
N ALA A 41 -9.80 4.97 -2.57
CA ALA A 41 -10.70 5.86 -1.85
C ALA A 41 -10.64 7.26 -2.43
N ARG A 42 -11.60 8.11 -2.05
CA ARG A 42 -11.59 9.54 -2.34
C ARG A 42 -11.08 10.30 -1.13
N VAL A 43 -10.31 11.36 -1.37
CA VAL A 43 -9.91 12.28 -0.29
C VAL A 43 -11.18 12.87 0.32
N MET A 44 -11.30 12.75 1.64
CA MET A 44 -12.45 13.25 2.40
C MET A 44 -12.27 14.73 2.75
N LEU A 45 -11.04 15.13 3.08
CA LEU A 45 -10.71 16.48 3.50
C LEU A 45 -9.30 16.83 3.04
N THR A 46 -9.12 18.05 2.55
CA THR A 46 -7.81 18.67 2.40
C THR A 46 -7.69 19.84 3.38
N LYS A 47 -6.59 19.90 4.11
CA LYS A 47 -6.33 20.98 5.07
C LYS A 47 -4.93 21.53 4.89
N ARG A 48 -4.82 22.86 4.75
CA ARG A 48 -3.54 23.57 4.80
C ARG A 48 -3.14 23.79 6.25
N VAL A 49 -1.88 23.49 6.58
CA VAL A 49 -1.35 23.61 7.95
C VAL A 49 0.04 24.26 7.93
N PRO A 50 0.40 25.07 8.94
CA PRO A 50 1.73 25.65 9.03
C PRO A 50 2.79 24.59 9.40
N ALA A 51 4.06 24.96 9.26
CA ALA A 51 5.17 24.18 9.81
C ALA A 51 5.00 23.92 11.31
N GLY A 52 5.56 22.82 11.82
CA GLY A 52 5.43 22.43 13.23
C GLY A 52 4.09 21.78 13.62
N THR A 53 3.20 21.51 12.66
CA THR A 53 1.93 20.83 12.93
C THR A 53 2.16 19.33 13.15
N GLY A 54 1.85 18.85 14.35
CA GLY A 54 1.79 17.41 14.64
C GLY A 54 0.59 16.75 13.94
N VAL A 55 0.82 15.62 13.27
CA VAL A 55 -0.21 14.87 12.53
C VAL A 55 -0.58 13.61 13.30
N SER A 56 -1.89 13.30 13.32
CA SER A 56 -2.42 12.06 13.89
C SER A 56 -2.14 11.90 15.41
N TYR A 57 -2.41 10.72 15.93
CA TYR A 57 -2.18 10.36 17.34
C TYR A 57 -0.69 10.36 17.68
N GLY A 58 -0.36 10.89 18.87
CA GLY A 58 1.01 10.91 19.38
C GLY A 58 1.99 11.81 18.60
N HIS A 59 1.54 12.45 17.53
CA HIS A 59 2.34 13.37 16.71
C HIS A 59 3.71 12.80 16.31
N THR A 60 3.72 11.53 15.91
CA THR A 60 4.95 10.83 15.46
C THR A 60 5.50 11.41 14.15
N TYR A 61 4.70 12.21 13.45
CA TYR A 61 5.10 13.06 12.35
C TYR A 61 4.71 14.51 12.64
N THR A 62 5.64 15.41 12.31
CA THR A 62 5.47 16.86 12.39
C THR A 62 5.88 17.47 11.07
N THR A 63 5.05 18.35 10.51
CA THR A 63 5.33 19.01 9.24
C THR A 63 6.57 19.90 9.34
N SER A 64 7.55 19.73 8.46
CA SER A 64 8.77 20.55 8.42
C SER A 64 8.56 21.93 7.79
N SER A 65 7.55 22.07 6.95
CA SER A 65 7.14 23.30 6.29
C SER A 65 5.62 23.37 6.22
N GLU A 66 5.08 24.48 5.73
CA GLU A 66 3.67 24.56 5.41
C GLU A 66 3.26 23.46 4.43
N ALA A 67 2.19 22.74 4.75
CA ALA A 67 1.80 21.55 4.02
C ALA A 67 0.29 21.49 3.78
N ASN A 68 -0.11 20.78 2.71
CA ASN A 68 -1.49 20.36 2.50
C ASN A 68 -1.63 18.89 2.92
N LEU A 69 -2.40 18.64 3.97
CA LEU A 69 -2.75 17.30 4.43
C LEU A 69 -3.99 16.83 3.69
N ALA A 70 -3.96 15.59 3.18
CA ALA A 70 -5.10 14.93 2.56
C ALA A 70 -5.55 13.77 3.47
N VAL A 71 -6.76 13.87 4.01
CA VAL A 71 -7.36 12.84 4.85
C VAL A 71 -8.07 11.83 3.95
N VAL A 72 -7.61 10.58 4.00
CA VAL A 72 -8.23 9.46 3.27
C VAL A 72 -9.05 8.65 4.28
N PRO A 73 -10.34 8.35 4.00
CA PRO A 73 -11.21 7.63 4.92
C PRO A 73 -10.96 6.11 4.82
N LEU A 74 -9.72 5.69 5.06
CA LEU A 74 -9.30 4.29 5.15
C LEU A 74 -8.35 4.14 6.32
N GLY A 75 -8.52 3.07 7.09
CA GLY A 75 -7.67 2.73 8.21
C GLY A 75 -7.46 1.23 8.35
N TYR A 76 -6.99 0.83 9.53
CA TYR A 76 -6.72 -0.57 9.84
C TYR A 76 -7.98 -1.44 9.83
N ALA A 77 -9.15 -0.88 10.10
CA ALA A 77 -10.42 -1.58 10.00
C ALA A 77 -10.74 -1.99 8.55
N ASP A 78 -10.21 -1.25 7.57
CA ASP A 78 -10.35 -1.53 6.14
C ASP A 78 -9.18 -2.38 5.58
N GLY A 79 -8.23 -2.75 6.44
CA GLY A 79 -7.06 -3.55 6.07
C GLY A 79 -5.77 -2.77 5.80
N VAL A 80 -5.73 -1.45 6.00
CA VAL A 80 -4.47 -0.67 5.90
C VAL A 80 -3.58 -0.99 7.12
N PRO A 81 -2.35 -1.50 6.94
CA PRO A 81 -1.52 -1.86 8.09
C PRO A 81 -1.22 -0.64 8.97
N ARG A 82 -1.47 -0.74 10.27
CA ARG A 82 -1.20 0.36 11.21
C ARG A 82 0.29 0.79 11.22
N HIS A 83 1.20 -0.15 10.98
CA HIS A 83 2.64 0.13 10.89
C HIS A 83 3.06 0.86 9.59
N ALA A 84 2.12 1.09 8.66
CA ALA A 84 2.35 1.89 7.47
C ALA A 84 2.42 3.40 7.78
N SER A 85 2.15 3.82 9.02
CA SER A 85 2.43 5.19 9.46
C SER A 85 3.85 5.61 9.11
N ASN A 86 4.00 6.77 8.48
CA ASN A 86 5.27 7.38 8.06
C ASN A 86 6.11 6.58 7.03
N THR A 87 5.62 5.45 6.52
CA THR A 87 6.39 4.57 5.63
C THR A 87 5.57 4.06 4.44
N GLY A 88 4.27 3.92 4.60
CA GLY A 88 3.35 3.36 3.63
C GLY A 88 3.23 4.23 2.38
N PRO A 89 3.42 3.67 1.18
CA PRO A 89 3.22 4.40 -0.06
C PRO A 89 1.73 4.51 -0.42
N VAL A 90 1.34 5.64 -0.99
CA VAL A 90 0.00 5.87 -1.56
C VAL A 90 0.12 6.64 -2.87
N GLN A 91 -0.72 6.32 -3.85
CA GLN A 91 -0.82 7.10 -5.08
C GLN A 91 -1.91 8.17 -4.92
N LEU A 92 -1.56 9.45 -5.08
CA LEU A 92 -2.49 10.57 -5.02
C LEU A 92 -2.22 11.54 -6.16
N GLY A 93 -3.23 11.80 -7.00
CA GLY A 93 -3.10 12.74 -8.13
C GLY A 93 -2.01 12.37 -9.13
N GLY A 94 -1.80 11.08 -9.39
CA GLY A 94 -0.74 10.62 -10.30
C GLY A 94 0.67 10.65 -9.70
N VAL A 95 0.83 11.02 -8.43
CA VAL A 95 2.12 11.04 -7.74
C VAL A 95 2.13 10.08 -6.55
N ARG A 96 3.22 9.33 -6.37
CA ARG A 96 3.44 8.50 -5.19
C ARG A 96 3.83 9.38 -4.01
N ARG A 97 3.12 9.25 -2.91
CA ARG A 97 3.31 9.95 -1.64
C ARG A 97 3.48 8.93 -0.51
N THR A 98 3.85 9.41 0.67
CA THR A 98 3.97 8.59 1.89
C THR A 98 2.87 8.98 2.86
N ILE A 99 2.28 8.01 3.54
CA ILE A 99 1.33 8.24 4.65
C ILE A 99 2.07 9.00 5.77
N SER A 100 1.43 10.02 6.34
CA SER A 100 1.99 10.82 7.45
C SER A 100 1.14 10.68 8.71
N GLY A 101 1.80 10.38 9.83
CA GLY A 101 1.17 10.11 11.12
C GLY A 101 0.56 8.71 11.27
#